data_AF-A0A0V0GP51-F1
#
_entry.id   AF-A0A0V0GP51-F1
#
_cell.length_a   1.000
_cell.length_b   1.000
_cell.length_c   1.000
_cell.angle_alpha   90.00
_cell.angle_beta   90.00
_cell.angle_gamma   90.00
#
_symmetry.space_group_name_H-M   'P 1'
#
loop_
_entity.id
_entity.type
_entity.pdbx_description
1 polymer ?
#
loop_
_entity_poly.entity_id
_entity_poly.type
_entity_poly.pdbx_seq_one_letter_code
_entity_poly.pdbx_strand_id
1 'polypeptide(L)'
;MVQADPSIPQNRSHVFVFWGGVKTKDLKGGTSSKADLLFALRSTQEDNKYLNEENKSLNNCLSTLEDEMKEIRKMQELFAAQESHVQPMTSPVSTG
;
A
#
# COMPACT_ATOMS: atom_id res chain seq x y z
N MET A 1 -10.08 -67.03 43.73
CA MET A 1 -10.39 -65.65 44.17
C MET A 1 -9.11 -64.86 44.05
N VAL A 2 -9.00 -63.96 43.06
CA VAL A 2 -7.84 -63.07 42.91
C VAL A 2 -8.21 -61.76 43.61
N GLN A 3 -7.45 -61.40 44.62
CA GLN A 3 -7.66 -60.21 45.44
C GLN A 3 -7.28 -58.98 44.62
N ALA A 4 -8.21 -58.04 44.43
CA ALA A 4 -7.96 -56.77 43.77
C ALA A 4 -7.38 -55.77 44.78
N ASP A 5 -6.25 -55.15 44.44
CA ASP A 5 -5.66 -54.02 45.16
C ASP A 5 -6.46 -52.74 44.83
N PRO A 6 -7.01 -51.99 45.80
CA PRO A 6 -7.99 -50.92 45.55
C PRO A 6 -7.37 -49.52 45.35
N SER A 7 -6.09 -49.38 45.01
CA SER A 7 -5.39 -48.09 45.22
C SER A 7 -4.93 -47.29 43.99
N ILE A 8 -5.25 -47.65 42.73
CA ILE A 8 -4.76 -46.84 41.59
C ILE A 8 -5.90 -46.28 40.71
N PRO A 9 -6.06 -44.94 40.65
CA PRO A 9 -7.12 -44.29 39.90
C PRO A 9 -6.98 -44.53 38.40
N GLN A 10 -8.10 -44.86 37.75
CA GLN A 10 -8.22 -44.98 36.30
C GLN A 10 -7.96 -43.62 35.62
N ASN A 11 -6.70 -43.30 35.36
CA ASN A 11 -6.32 -42.19 34.51
C ASN A 11 -6.50 -42.58 33.05
N ARG A 12 -7.73 -42.42 32.53
CA ARG A 12 -7.95 -42.37 31.08
C ARG A 12 -7.39 -41.04 30.57
N SER A 13 -6.08 -40.99 30.42
CA SER A 13 -5.37 -39.91 29.75
C SER A 13 -5.86 -39.84 28.31
N HIS A 14 -6.45 -38.71 27.96
CA HIS A 14 -7.03 -38.40 26.66
C HIS A 14 -5.94 -38.42 25.57
N VAL A 15 -5.79 -39.57 24.90
CA VAL A 15 -4.90 -39.69 23.75
C VAL A 15 -5.58 -39.03 22.55
N PHE A 16 -5.12 -37.83 22.19
CA PHE A 16 -5.46 -37.22 20.92
C PHE A 16 -4.58 -37.84 19.83
N VAL A 17 -5.09 -38.92 19.21
CA VAL A 17 -4.43 -39.57 18.09
C VAL A 17 -4.84 -38.85 16.80
N PHE A 18 -4.00 -37.94 16.31
CA PHE A 18 -4.19 -37.30 15.01
C PHE A 18 -3.85 -38.29 13.89
N TRP A 19 -4.82 -39.11 13.48
CA TRP A 19 -4.72 -40.02 12.32
C TRP A 19 -5.31 -39.35 11.08
N GLY A 20 -4.63 -38.31 10.61
CA GLY A 20 -4.94 -37.60 9.36
C GLY A 20 -3.65 -37.12 8.73
N GLY A 21 -2.96 -38.01 8.02
CA GLY A 21 -1.69 -37.70 7.36
C GLY A 21 -1.85 -36.58 6.33
N VAL A 22 -1.55 -35.35 6.72
CA VAL A 22 -1.14 -34.30 5.78
C VAL A 22 0.27 -34.68 5.32
N LYS A 23 0.46 -34.80 4.01
CA LYS A 23 1.78 -35.00 3.41
C LYS A 23 2.60 -33.72 3.62
N THR A 24 3.33 -33.66 4.73
CA THR A 24 4.05 -32.48 5.24
C THR A 24 5.30 -32.09 4.47
N LYS A 25 5.61 -32.72 3.33
CA LYS A 25 6.80 -32.34 2.55
C LYS A 25 6.76 -30.89 2.06
N ASP A 26 5.55 -30.29 2.00
CA ASP A 26 5.34 -28.88 1.67
C ASP A 26 4.81 -28.06 2.87
N LEU A 27 4.66 -28.67 4.06
CA LEU A 27 4.30 -27.94 5.27
C LEU A 27 5.57 -27.51 6.02
N LYS A 28 6.52 -26.88 5.31
CA LYS A 28 7.49 -25.99 5.95
C LYS A 28 6.82 -24.63 6.18
N GLY A 29 5.65 -24.66 6.81
CA GLY A 29 5.06 -23.48 7.41
C GLY A 29 5.91 -23.17 8.62
N GLY A 30 6.86 -22.24 8.47
CA GLY A 30 7.73 -21.82 9.57
C GLY A 30 6.87 -21.51 10.78
N THR A 31 7.16 -22.16 11.90
CA THR A 31 6.56 -21.80 13.20
C THR A 31 7.13 -20.45 13.58
N SER A 32 6.56 -19.38 13.03
CA SER A 32 6.76 -18.01 13.51
C SER A 32 6.44 -18.03 15.00
N SER A 33 7.40 -17.62 15.83
CA SER A 33 7.12 -17.44 17.24
C SER A 33 6.07 -16.34 17.38
N LYS A 34 5.23 -16.40 18.43
CA LYS A 34 4.30 -15.32 18.76
C LYS A 34 5.03 -13.96 18.82
N ALA A 35 6.29 -13.95 19.25
CA ALA A 35 7.13 -12.75 19.26
C ALA A 35 7.46 -12.23 17.86
N ASP A 36 7.81 -13.12 16.92
CA ASP A 36 8.16 -12.76 15.53
C ASP A 36 6.95 -12.18 14.81
N LEU A 37 5.76 -12.76 15.01
CA LEU A 37 4.52 -12.26 14.44
C LEU A 37 4.17 -10.87 14.97
N LEU A 38 4.35 -10.64 16.28
CA LEU A 38 4.11 -9.32 16.88
C LEU A 38 5.11 -8.28 16.39
N PHE A 39 6.37 -8.68 16.18
CA PHE A 39 7.38 -7.79 15.60
C PHE A 39 7.02 -7.42 14.16
N ALA A 40 6.69 -8.41 13.32
CA ALA A 40 6.27 -8.18 11.94
C ALA A 40 5.05 -7.26 11.88
N LEU A 41 4.04 -7.49 12.73
CA LEU A 41 2.84 -6.65 12.78
C LEU A 41 3.17 -5.18 13.13
N ARG A 42 4.06 -4.97 14.10
CA ARG A 42 4.49 -3.61 14.49
C ARG A 42 5.28 -2.93 13.38
N SER A 43 6.22 -3.65 12.74
CA SER A 43 6.99 -3.14 11.60
C SER A 43 6.05 -2.73 10.47
N THR A 44 5.12 -3.60 10.09
CA THR A 44 4.14 -3.31 9.04
C THR A 44 3.24 -2.12 9.41
N GLN A 45 2.88 -1.95 10.68
CA GLN A 45 2.11 -0.79 11.12
C GLN A 45 2.91 0.52 10.98
N GLU A 46 4.19 0.50 11.32
CA GLU A 46 5.09 1.66 11.19
C GLU A 46 5.34 2.01 9.71
N ASP A 47 5.59 1.01 8.88
CA ASP A 47 5.75 1.17 7.43
C ASP A 47 4.47 1.77 6.80
N ASN A 48 3.29 1.26 7.16
CA ASN A 48 2.02 1.83 6.68
C ASN A 48 1.82 3.28 7.11
N LYS A 49 2.22 3.63 8.34
CA LYS A 49 2.14 5.01 8.81
C LYS A 49 3.06 5.91 7.99
N TYR A 50 4.30 5.49 7.76
CA TYR A 50 5.26 6.22 6.94
C TYR A 50 4.74 6.43 5.51
N LEU A 51 4.29 5.35 4.87
CA LEU A 51 3.73 5.40 3.50
C LEU A 51 2.49 6.30 3.41
N ASN A 52 1.68 6.38 4.46
CA ASN A 52 0.53 7.29 4.51
C ASN A 52 0.96 8.76 4.55
N GLU A 53 1.99 9.11 5.31
CA GLU A 53 2.51 10.49 5.34
C GLU A 53 3.20 10.86 4.02
N GLU A 54 3.97 9.96 3.42
CA GLU A 54 4.55 10.17 2.09
C GLU A 54 3.47 10.36 1.02
N ASN A 55 2.40 9.57 1.05
CA ASN A 55 1.27 9.75 0.13
C ASN A 55 0.59 11.12 0.28
N LYS A 56 0.45 11.64 1.51
CA LYS A 56 -0.08 13.00 1.72
C LYS A 56 0.86 14.05 1.16
N SER A 57 2.16 13.90 1.40
CA SER A 57 3.19 14.81 0.88
C SER A 57 3.17 14.84 -0.65
N LEU A 58 3.12 13.67 -1.29
CA LEU A 58 3.08 13.54 -2.73
C LEU A 58 1.80 14.14 -3.33
N ASN A 59 0.64 13.90 -2.70
CA ASN A 59 -0.62 14.51 -3.13
C ASN A 59 -0.59 16.04 -3.04
N ASN A 60 -0.01 16.60 -1.97
CA ASN A 60 0.17 18.05 -1.85
C ASN A 60 1.07 18.59 -2.97
N CYS A 61 2.19 17.91 -3.25
CA CYS A 61 3.09 18.30 -4.33
C CYS A 61 2.40 18.26 -5.70
N LEU A 62 1.62 17.21 -5.97
CA LEU A 62 0.84 17.08 -7.21
C LEU A 62 -0.21 18.18 -7.34
N SER A 63 -0.92 18.50 -6.25
CA SER A 63 -1.89 19.60 -6.24
C SER A 63 -1.23 20.94 -6.57
N THR A 64 -0.08 21.24 -5.97
CA THR A 64 0.67 22.47 -6.26
C THR A 64 1.09 22.52 -7.73
N LEU A 65 1.62 21.41 -8.25
CA LEU A 65 2.04 21.33 -9.65
C LEU A 65 0.85 21.52 -10.61
N GLU A 66 -0.32 20.95 -10.30
CA GLU A 66 -1.53 21.12 -11.10
C GLU A 66 -1.96 22.60 -11.16
N ASP A 67 -1.90 23.31 -10.03
CA ASP A 67 -2.18 24.75 -9.97
C ASP A 67 -1.18 25.58 -10.79
N GLU A 68 0.12 25.28 -10.68
CA GLU A 68 1.16 25.94 -11.49
C GLU A 68 0.96 25.72 -12.99
N MET A 69 0.63 24.49 -13.40
CA MET A 69 0.34 24.18 -14.81
C MET A 69 -0.89 24.93 -15.32
N LYS A 70 -1.89 25.13 -14.46
CA LYS A 70 -3.09 25.92 -14.81
C LYS A 70 -2.75 27.39 -15.00
N GLU A 71 -1.89 27.98 -14.17
CA GLU A 71 -1.42 29.35 -14.34
C GLU A 71 -0.59 29.51 -15.61
N ILE A 72 0.31 28.56 -15.91
CA ILE A 72 1.08 28.54 -17.16
C ILE A 72 0.14 28.50 -18.38
N ARG A 73 -0.89 27.67 -18.35
CA ARG A 73 -1.88 27.59 -19.44
C ARG A 73 -2.60 28.93 -19.64
N LYS A 74 -3.06 29.58 -18.56
CA LYS A 74 -3.69 30.90 -18.65
C LYS A 74 -2.76 31.95 -19.26
N MET A 75 -1.50 31.95 -18.85
CA MET A 75 -0.50 32.85 -19.44
C MET A 75 -0.32 32.59 -20.93
N GLN A 76 -0.18 31.33 -21.35
CA GLN A 76 -0.09 30.95 -22.77
C GLN A 76 -1.30 31.41 -23.57
N GLU A 77 -2.52 31.25 -23.04
CA GLU A 77 -3.75 31.72 -23.67
C GLU A 77 -3.76 33.25 -23.84
N LEU A 78 -3.27 34.00 -22.85
CA LEU A 78 -3.12 35.46 -22.95
C LEU A 78 -2.12 35.88 -24.02
N PHE A 79 -0.98 35.20 -24.12
CA PHE A 79 0.01 35.47 -25.17
C PHE A 79 -0.53 35.14 -26.57
N ALA A 80 -1.20 34.00 -26.73
CA ALA A 80 -1.84 33.63 -27.99
C ALA A 80 -2.93 34.64 -28.41
N ALA A 81 -3.71 35.13 -27.44
CA ALA A 81 -4.71 36.17 -27.69
C ALA A 81 -4.06 37.51 -28.12
N GLN A 82 -2.94 37.92 -27.49
CA GLN A 82 -2.19 39.10 -27.92
C GLN A 82 -1.61 38.95 -29.33
N GLU A 83 -0.97 37.82 -29.66
CA GLU A 83 -0.40 37.61 -31.00
C GLU A 83 -1.45 37.72 -32.11
N SER A 84 -2.68 37.27 -31.87
CA SER A 84 -3.79 37.44 -32.81
C SER A 84 -4.16 38.91 -33.08
N HIS A 85 -3.93 39.80 -32.09
CA HIS A 85 -4.20 41.23 -32.20
C HIS A 85 -3.09 41.99 -32.95
N VAL A 86 -1.86 41.43 -33.02
CA VAL A 86 -0.69 42.04 -33.68
C VAL A 86 -0.49 41.50 -35.11
N GLN A 87 -1.56 41.12 -35.80
CA GLN A 87 -1.50 41.01 -37.27
C GLN A 87 -1.14 42.41 -37.82
N PRO A 88 0.00 42.57 -38.53
CA PRO A 88 0.40 43.88 -39.02
C PRO A 88 -0.64 44.34 -40.05
N MET A 89 -1.10 45.59 -39.88
CA MET A 89 -1.64 46.37 -41.00
C MET A 89 -0.55 46.50 -42.07
N THR A 90 -0.36 45.47 -42.90
CA THR A 90 0.37 45.65 -44.15
C THR A 90 -0.62 46.31 -45.10
N SER A 91 -0.69 47.65 -45.02
CA SER A 91 -1.36 48.45 -46.03
C SER A 91 -0.83 48.03 -47.41
N PRO A 92 -1.69 47.76 -48.40
CA PRO A 92 -1.22 47.48 -49.74
C PRO A 92 -0.57 48.75 -50.27
N VAL A 93 0.75 48.72 -50.45
CA VAL A 93 1.43 49.79 -51.18
C VAL A 93 0.96 49.69 -52.64
N SER A 94 0.15 50.66 -53.07
CA SER A 94 -0.34 50.77 -54.44
C SER A 94 0.64 51.65 -55.19
N THR A 95 1.45 51.05 -56.06
CA THR A 95 2.27 51.81 -57.03
C THR A 95 1.53 51.82 -58.36
N GLY A 96 1.00 52.99 -58.71
CA GLY A 96 0.47 53.31 -60.03
C GLY A 96 1.57 53.74 -61.00
#